data_AF-A0A0S3PRF1-F1
#
_entry.id   AF-A0A0S3PRF1-F1
#
_cell.length_a   1.000
_cell.length_b   1.000
_cell.length_c   1.000
_cell.angle_alpha   90.00
_cell.angle_beta   90.00
_cell.angle_gamma   90.00
#
_symmetry.space_group_name_H-M   'P 1'
#
loop_
_entity.id
_entity.type
_entity.pdbx_description
1 polymer ?
#
loop_
_entity_poly.entity_id
_entity_poly.type
_entity_poly.pdbx_seq_one_letter_code
_entity_poly.pdbx_strand_id
1 'polypeptide(L)'
;MAFSNLTKHFGAAAVAAGIVLASGSFAHAQWTVRTQCDRSGCTESVQPGVPGTSLANIIQVPGPANDDERREAAERDKRWVTACKPTLRQDRLGMVRYQYALPGCEFGRGSE
;
A
#
# COMPACT_ATOMS: atom_id res chain seq x y z
N MET A 1 -8.94 -70.35 38.51
CA MET A 1 -9.62 -69.99 39.77
C MET A 1 -9.82 -68.48 39.76
N ALA A 2 -11.06 -68.07 40.02
CA ALA A 2 -11.56 -66.71 39.94
C ALA A 2 -11.12 -65.84 41.12
N PHE A 3 -11.04 -64.52 40.93
CA PHE A 3 -11.51 -63.47 41.86
C PHE A 3 -11.64 -62.17 41.03
N SER A 4 -12.87 -61.75 40.73
CA SER A 4 -13.65 -60.73 41.45
C SER A 4 -13.30 -59.31 40.99
N ASN A 5 -14.23 -58.62 40.31
CA ASN A 5 -15.17 -57.66 40.92
C ASN A 5 -14.45 -56.41 41.45
N LEU A 6 -14.96 -55.19 41.35
CA LEU A 6 -16.11 -54.58 40.74
C LEU A 6 -15.83 -53.10 40.99
N THR A 7 -16.04 -52.27 39.99
CA THR A 7 -16.09 -50.82 40.10
C THR A 7 -16.89 -50.36 41.30
N LYS A 8 -16.32 -49.45 42.10
CA LYS A 8 -16.86 -48.13 42.49
C LYS A 8 -16.18 -47.71 43.80
N HIS A 9 -15.58 -46.52 43.84
CA HIS A 9 -16.18 -45.37 44.50
C HIS A 9 -15.21 -44.17 44.46
N PHE A 10 -15.69 -43.08 43.83
CA PHE A 10 -15.58 -41.67 44.21
C PHE A 10 -14.28 -41.17 44.86
N GLY A 11 -13.67 -40.16 44.25
CA GLY A 11 -12.76 -39.27 44.97
C GLY A 11 -12.04 -38.27 44.10
N ALA A 12 -12.66 -37.11 43.92
CA ALA A 12 -12.04 -35.83 43.54
C ALA A 12 -11.23 -35.79 42.23
N ALA A 13 -11.92 -35.42 41.14
CA ALA A 13 -11.29 -34.77 40.00
C ALA A 13 -10.53 -33.52 40.51
N ALA A 14 -9.22 -33.50 40.27
CA ALA A 14 -8.37 -32.35 40.56
C ALA A 14 -8.94 -31.12 39.84
N VAL A 15 -9.27 -30.10 40.62
CA VAL A 15 -9.70 -28.78 40.13
C VAL A 15 -8.59 -28.27 39.20
N ALA A 16 -8.95 -28.11 37.92
CA ALA A 16 -8.06 -27.59 36.91
C ALA A 16 -7.53 -26.21 37.37
N ALA A 17 -6.22 -26.11 37.53
CA ALA A 17 -5.54 -24.83 37.56
C ALA A 17 -5.67 -24.23 36.16
N GLY A 18 -6.71 -23.41 35.97
CA GLY A 18 -6.90 -22.60 34.78
C GLY A 18 -5.78 -21.57 34.72
N ILE A 19 -4.67 -21.91 34.06
CA ILE A 19 -3.68 -20.91 33.65
C ILE A 19 -4.38 -20.07 32.59
N VAL A 20 -4.82 -18.88 32.98
CA VAL A 20 -5.17 -17.82 32.04
C VAL A 20 -3.88 -17.49 31.30
N LEU A 21 -3.67 -18.10 30.14
CA LEU A 21 -2.72 -17.60 29.17
C LEU A 21 -3.29 -16.25 28.72
N ALA A 22 -2.91 -15.19 29.45
CA ALA A 22 -2.99 -13.86 28.92
C ALA A 22 -2.17 -13.87 27.64
N SER A 23 -2.87 -13.95 26.51
CA SER A 23 -2.31 -13.72 25.19
C SER A 23 -1.86 -12.27 25.15
N GLY A 24 -0.69 -12.00 25.72
CA GLY A 24 0.04 -10.79 25.49
C GLY A 24 0.38 -10.79 24.01
N SER A 25 -0.30 -9.96 23.23
CA SER A 25 0.12 -9.65 21.88
C SER A 25 1.52 -9.05 21.99
N PHE A 26 2.55 -9.84 21.71
CA PHE A 26 3.88 -9.29 21.47
C PHE A 26 3.73 -8.43 20.22
N ALA A 27 3.75 -7.11 20.40
CA ALA A 27 3.91 -6.20 19.28
C ALA A 27 5.31 -6.48 18.71
N HIS A 28 5.39 -7.36 17.72
CA HIS A 28 6.61 -7.53 16.94
C HIS A 28 6.91 -6.18 16.31
N ALA A 29 8.03 -5.56 16.70
CA ALA A 29 8.56 -4.42 15.97
C ALA A 29 8.94 -4.93 14.58
N GLN A 30 8.02 -4.83 13.62
CA GLN A 30 8.32 -5.09 12.23
C GLN A 30 9.24 -3.97 11.74
N TRP A 31 10.36 -4.33 11.14
CA TRP A 31 11.29 -3.39 10.51
C TRP A 31 11.30 -3.68 9.02
N THR A 32 11.34 -2.64 8.20
CA THR A 32 11.45 -2.78 6.75
C THR A 32 12.80 -2.22 6.30
N VAL A 33 13.50 -3.00 5.47
CA VAL A 33 14.72 -2.55 4.80
C VAL A 33 14.31 -1.97 3.46
N ARG A 34 14.60 -0.68 3.24
CA ARG A 34 14.35 0.01 1.98
C ARG A 34 15.67 0.32 1.29
N THR A 35 15.91 -0.32 0.15
CA THR A 35 17.03 -0.03 -0.74
C THR A 35 16.61 1.00 -1.78
N GLN A 36 17.36 2.10 -1.90
CA GLN A 36 17.17 3.11 -2.94
C GLN A 36 18.47 3.24 -3.74
N CYS A 37 18.38 3.17 -5.07
CA CYS A 37 19.53 3.30 -5.95
C CYS A 37 19.39 4.54 -6.83
N ASP A 38 20.48 5.29 -6.94
CA ASP A 38 20.66 6.39 -7.89
C ASP A 38 21.92 6.13 -8.75
N ARG A 39 22.30 7.10 -9.60
CA ARG A 39 23.45 6.97 -10.50
C ARG A 39 24.78 6.84 -9.75
N SER A 40 24.85 7.28 -8.49
CA SER A 40 26.05 7.27 -7.65
C SER A 40 26.16 6.03 -6.76
N GLY A 41 25.08 5.28 -6.55
CA GLY A 41 25.10 4.02 -5.83
C GLY A 41 23.76 3.65 -5.21
N CYS A 42 23.77 2.63 -4.33
CA CYS A 42 22.61 2.21 -3.58
C CYS A 42 22.79 2.51 -2.09
N THR A 43 21.75 3.03 -1.46
CA THR A 43 21.68 3.26 -0.02
C THR A 43 20.57 2.42 0.58
N GLU A 44 20.84 1.83 1.75
CA GLU A 44 19.87 1.06 2.50
C GLU A 44 19.46 1.84 3.75
N SER A 45 18.16 1.92 4.00
CA SER A 45 17.62 2.51 5.22
C SER A 45 16.73 1.50 5.94
N VAL A 46 16.96 1.34 7.24
CA VAL A 46 16.10 0.54 8.12
C VAL A 46 15.08 1.48 8.74
N GLN A 47 13.80 1.25 8.48
CA GLN A 47 12.72 2.07 9.01
C GLN A 47 11.80 1.23 9.91
N PRO A 48 11.30 1.78 11.02
CA PRO A 48 10.27 1.11 11.80
C PRO A 48 9.05 0.92 10.88
N GLY A 49 8.58 -0.32 10.75
CA GLY A 49 7.47 -0.68 9.88
C GLY A 49 6.20 -0.03 10.39
N VAL A 50 5.80 1.08 9.74
CA VAL A 50 4.58 1.82 10.09
C VAL A 50 3.36 0.93 9.78
N PRO A 51 2.57 0.51 10.79
CA PRO A 51 1.34 -0.22 10.54
C PRO A 51 0.41 0.66 9.68
N GLY A 52 -0.02 0.15 8.53
CA GLY A 52 -0.86 0.91 7.60
C GLY A 52 -0.13 1.60 6.44
N THR A 53 1.21 1.52 6.36
CA THR A 53 1.92 1.79 5.08
C THR A 53 1.84 0.59 4.14
N SER A 54 0.63 0.08 3.95
CA SER A 54 0.36 -0.64 2.72
C SER A 54 0.57 0.36 1.58
N LEU A 55 1.09 -0.10 0.44
CA LEU A 55 0.90 0.58 -0.84
C LEU A 55 -0.59 0.73 -1.22
N ALA A 56 -1.53 0.46 -0.30
CA ALA A 56 -2.98 0.54 -0.41
C ALA A 56 -3.53 1.82 -1.03
N ASN A 57 -2.76 2.91 -1.04
CA ASN A 57 -3.18 4.17 -1.68
C ASN A 57 -2.61 4.36 -3.09
N ILE A 58 -1.88 3.39 -3.64
CA ILE A 58 -1.45 3.40 -5.04
C ILE A 58 -2.57 2.80 -5.88
N ILE A 59 -3.36 3.67 -6.49
CA ILE A 59 -4.34 3.28 -7.50
C ILE A 59 -3.57 2.93 -8.77
N GLN A 60 -3.57 1.66 -9.17
CA GLN A 60 -3.13 1.27 -10.51
C GLN A 60 -4.23 1.63 -11.50
N VAL A 61 -3.97 2.61 -12.35
CA VAL A 61 -4.86 2.93 -13.47
C VAL A 61 -4.59 1.91 -14.58
N PRO A 62 -5.57 1.09 -14.99
CA PRO A 62 -5.40 0.17 -16.09
C PRO A 62 -4.99 0.93 -17.36
N GLY A 63 -4.02 0.38 -18.09
CA GLY A 63 -3.70 0.87 -19.44
C GLY A 63 -4.86 0.59 -20.42
N PRO A 64 -4.80 1.14 -21.64
CA PRO A 64 -5.79 0.85 -22.68
C PRO A 64 -5.83 -0.65 -22.98
N ALA A 65 -7.04 -1.22 -23.06
CA ALA A 65 -7.26 -2.65 -23.25
C ALA A 65 -7.04 -3.10 -24.70
N ASN A 66 -7.15 -2.19 -25.66
CA ASN A 66 -7.00 -2.45 -27.10
C ASN A 66 -6.41 -1.24 -27.85
N ASP A 67 -6.15 -1.41 -29.14
CA ASP A 67 -5.53 -0.38 -29.98
C ASP A 67 -6.44 0.81 -30.27
N ASP A 68 -7.76 0.61 -30.31
CA ASP A 68 -8.71 1.70 -30.52
C ASP A 68 -8.73 2.63 -29.29
N GLU A 69 -8.80 2.09 -28.08
CA GLU A 69 -8.70 2.85 -26.83
C GLU A 69 -7.36 3.60 -26.72
N ARG A 70 -6.26 2.98 -27.19
CA ARG A 70 -4.95 3.60 -27.24
C ARG A 70 -4.94 4.81 -28.18
N ARG A 71 -5.58 4.69 -29.36
CA ARG A 71 -5.71 5.77 -30.33
C ARG A 71 -6.57 6.91 -29.79
N GLU A 72 -7.72 6.59 -29.20
CA GLU A 72 -8.61 7.57 -28.58
C GLU A 72 -7.94 8.34 -27.45
N ALA A 73 -7.20 7.64 -26.58
CA ALA A 73 -6.41 8.27 -25.53
C ALA A 73 -5.34 9.21 -26.11
N ALA A 74 -4.60 8.78 -27.13
CA ALA A 74 -3.61 9.61 -27.79
C ALA A 74 -4.22 10.85 -28.49
N GLU A 75 -5.41 10.72 -29.08
CA GLU A 75 -6.13 11.85 -29.68
C GLU A 75 -6.59 12.85 -28.62
N ARG A 76 -7.15 12.36 -27.50
CA ARG A 76 -7.53 13.20 -26.36
C ARG A 76 -6.32 13.96 -25.81
N ASP A 77 -5.19 13.27 -25.64
CA ASP A 77 -3.96 13.90 -25.13
C ASP A 77 -3.45 14.97 -26.09
N LYS A 78 -3.50 14.73 -27.40
CA LYS A 78 -3.16 15.74 -28.41
C LYS A 78 -4.06 16.97 -28.33
N ARG A 79 -5.38 16.77 -28.20
CA ARG A 79 -6.34 17.88 -28.01
C ARG A 79 -6.01 18.68 -26.76
N TRP A 80 -5.76 17.99 -25.65
CA TRP A 80 -5.37 18.60 -24.38
C TRP A 80 -4.08 19.40 -24.49
N VAL A 81 -2.99 18.85 -25.05
CA VAL A 81 -1.71 19.58 -25.22
C VAL A 81 -1.92 20.84 -26.07
N THR A 82 -2.70 20.74 -27.14
CA THR A 82 -2.96 21.85 -28.06
C THR A 82 -3.72 23.00 -27.39
N ALA A 83 -4.74 22.67 -26.60
CA ALA A 83 -5.55 23.64 -25.88
C ALA A 83 -4.83 24.22 -24.66
N CYS A 84 -4.21 23.35 -23.85
CA CYS A 84 -3.69 23.69 -22.54
C CYS A 84 -2.23 24.16 -22.53
N LYS A 85 -1.45 23.84 -23.58
CA LYS A 85 -0.05 24.26 -23.76
C LYS A 85 0.79 24.18 -22.47
N PRO A 86 0.93 22.98 -21.87
CA PRO A 86 1.67 22.83 -20.61
C PRO A 86 3.13 23.26 -20.79
N THR A 87 3.62 24.09 -19.89
CA THR A 87 5.03 24.51 -19.84
C THR A 87 5.60 24.27 -18.46
N LEU A 88 6.87 23.85 -18.37
CA LEU A 88 7.56 23.68 -17.09
C LEU A 88 8.19 25.01 -16.68
N ARG A 89 7.87 25.45 -15.46
CA ARG A 89 8.41 26.68 -14.88
C ARG A 89 8.95 26.39 -13.49
N GLN A 90 10.17 26.84 -13.24
CA GLN A 90 10.77 26.75 -11.92
C GLN A 90 10.29 27.93 -11.08
N ASP A 91 9.75 27.65 -9.90
CA ASP A 91 9.32 28.69 -8.97
C ASP A 91 10.50 29.27 -8.18
N ARG A 92 10.23 30.28 -7.34
CA ARG A 92 11.25 30.96 -6.52
C ARG A 92 11.92 30.05 -5.49
N LEU A 93 11.33 28.88 -5.21
CA LEU A 93 11.87 27.88 -4.29
C LEU A 93 12.67 26.80 -5.04
N GLY A 94 12.85 26.94 -6.35
CA GLY A 94 13.56 25.98 -7.17
C GLY A 94 12.71 24.78 -7.58
N MET A 95 11.42 24.74 -7.26
CA MET A 95 10.54 23.62 -7.62
C MET A 95 10.01 23.79 -9.05
N VAL A 96 10.10 22.73 -9.85
CA VAL A 96 9.54 22.72 -11.21
C VAL A 96 8.04 22.40 -11.13
N ARG A 97 7.22 23.29 -11.68
CA ARG A 97 5.75 23.14 -11.74
C ARG A 97 5.26 23.28 -13.17
N TYR A 98 4.17 22.60 -13.50
CA TYR A 98 3.44 22.84 -14.74
C TYR A 98 2.69 24.16 -14.66
N GLN A 99 2.80 24.97 -15.71
CA GLN A 99 1.99 26.15 -15.97
C GLN A 99 1.16 25.88 -17.22
N TYR A 100 -0.15 26.09 -17.12
CA TYR A 100 -1.13 25.87 -18.19
C TYR A 100 -1.66 27.19 -18.73
N ALA A 101 -2.06 27.20 -20.01
CA ALA A 101 -2.60 28.38 -20.68
C ALA A 101 -4.05 28.72 -20.27
N LEU A 102 -4.82 27.72 -19.83
CA LEU A 102 -6.24 27.86 -19.46
C LEU A 102 -6.51 27.21 -18.09
N PRO A 103 -7.43 27.77 -17.28
CA PRO A 103 -7.88 27.15 -16.04
C PRO A 103 -8.66 25.86 -16.32
N GLY A 104 -8.52 24.86 -15.44
CA GLY A 104 -9.16 23.55 -15.61
C GLY A 104 -8.32 22.53 -16.38
N CYS A 105 -7.27 22.98 -17.08
CA CYS A 105 -6.32 22.13 -17.79
C CYS A 105 -5.52 21.23 -16.85
N GLU A 106 -5.26 21.68 -15.62
CA GLU A 106 -4.65 20.92 -14.54
C GLU A 106 -5.46 19.67 -14.14
N PHE A 107 -6.73 19.60 -14.56
CA PHE A 107 -7.62 18.46 -14.35
C PHE A 107 -8.05 17.77 -15.64
N GLY A 108 -7.46 18.13 -16.79
CA GLY A 108 -7.83 17.55 -18.09
C GLY A 108 -9.14 18.06 -18.70
N ARG A 109 -9.75 19.13 -18.17
CA ARG A 109 -11.05 19.65 -18.65
C ARG A 109 -10.97 20.53 -19.91
N GLY A 110 -9.78 21.00 -20.28
CA GLY A 110 -9.59 21.89 -21.43
C GLY A 110 -9.63 21.20 -22.82
N SER A 111 -10.00 19.91 -22.89
CA SER A 111 -9.98 19.11 -24.12
C SER A 111 -11.35 18.63 -24.61
N GLU A 112 -12.44 19.08 -23.94
CA GLU A 112 -13.83 18.86 -24.37
C GLU A 112 -14.26 19.84 -25.46
#